data_AF-A0A3B8NIB7-F1
#
_entry.id   AF-A0A3B8NIB7-F1
#
_cell.length_a   1.000
_cell.length_b   1.000
_cell.length_c   1.000
_cell.angle_alpha   90.00
_cell.angle_beta   90.00
_cell.angle_gamma   90.00
#
_symmetry.space_group_name_H-M   'P 1'
#
loop_
_entity.id
_entity.type
_entity.pdbx_description
1 polymer ?
#
loop_
_entity_poly.entity_id
_entity_poly.type
_entity_poly.pdbx_seq_one_letter_code
_entity_poly.pdbx_strand_id
1 'polypeptide(L)'
;VKKPKNVDIGPRIRLDDERCVLCSRCVRFTREIVDDDVLGFVDRGSHNVLTVHPDKPLANNYSLNTVDICPVGALTSNDFRFKMRVWFMRETESVCNGCARGCNIPISSRENKIYRQTPRENNEVNSSWMCDSGRLNYHLLESSARLTDPMMKRGKSHETVDWPQAIRRVAEGLLKYEGHEIAIIASARMTNEELYLIRVLSETIGTKNVDVVKCHGEGDDYLSHEDKRPNTNGAKVILRLRSPGSRINTIRKGIDSGSIKALLVYGENIVREGFDDELLSKLKFLASSHILANPTAKASNIVLPGAGYAEKRGSMINATGRLQLLNKAIEPPGNSKDDWEVLEDLNRAMDGKDSVHDLADIFSEMASDVPAFKGLSLSAIGGKGVPVIETGETVPLLEREAQRVREGLIVG
;
A
#
# COMPACT_ATOMS: atom_id res chain seq x y z
N VAL A 1 -16.27 18.94 39.84
CA VAL A 1 -14.88 18.43 39.79
C VAL A 1 -14.26 18.88 38.48
N LYS A 2 -13.08 19.52 38.48
CA LYS A 2 -12.39 19.94 37.24
C LYS A 2 -11.59 18.75 36.74
N LYS A 3 -12.13 18.04 35.74
CA LYS A 3 -11.46 16.91 35.09
C LYS A 3 -10.28 17.40 34.22
N PRO A 4 -9.22 16.59 34.07
CA PRO A 4 -8.05 16.98 33.30
C PRO A 4 -8.39 17.09 31.80
N LYS A 5 -7.68 17.99 31.10
CA LYS A 5 -7.83 18.24 29.66
C LYS A 5 -6.49 18.06 28.97
N ASN A 6 -6.49 17.67 27.70
CA ASN A 6 -5.28 17.54 26.89
C ASN A 6 -4.16 16.70 27.56
N VAL A 7 -4.55 15.59 28.18
CA VAL A 7 -3.60 14.67 28.83
C VAL A 7 -2.90 13.83 27.77
N ASP A 8 -1.58 13.74 27.88
CA ASP A 8 -0.80 12.78 27.10
C ASP A 8 -0.94 11.39 27.73
N ILE A 9 -1.47 10.44 26.96
CA ILE A 9 -1.61 9.05 27.42
C ILE A 9 -0.85 8.08 26.52
N GLY A 10 -0.15 8.59 25.50
CA GLY A 10 0.55 7.77 24.51
C GLY A 10 0.93 8.55 23.26
N PRO A 11 1.78 7.96 22.40
CA PRO A 11 2.38 8.69 21.26
C PRO A 11 1.35 9.21 20.25
N ARG A 12 0.17 8.58 20.18
CA ARG A 12 -0.82 8.84 19.13
C ARG A 12 -2.14 9.43 19.65
N ILE A 13 -2.38 9.47 20.95
CA ILE A 13 -3.69 9.83 21.53
C ILE A 13 -3.56 10.97 22.55
N ARG A 14 -4.47 11.96 22.45
CA ARG A 14 -4.77 12.91 23.54
C ARG A 14 -6.09 12.56 24.22
N LEU A 15 -6.10 12.67 25.54
CA LEU A 15 -7.28 12.50 26.39
C LEU A 15 -7.81 13.86 26.90
N ASP A 16 -9.06 14.17 26.56
CA ASP A 16 -9.86 15.21 27.21
C ASP A 16 -10.88 14.53 28.15
N ASP A 17 -10.50 14.23 29.39
CA ASP A 17 -11.33 13.46 30.33
C ASP A 17 -12.64 14.18 30.69
N GLU A 18 -12.69 15.50 30.59
CA GLU A 18 -13.93 16.28 30.78
C GLU A 18 -15.07 15.88 29.84
N ARG A 19 -14.74 15.30 28.67
CA ARG A 19 -15.74 14.82 27.70
C ARG A 19 -16.12 13.37 27.93
N CYS A 20 -15.34 12.62 28.72
CA CYS A 20 -15.53 11.20 28.91
C CYS A 20 -16.81 10.89 29.69
N VAL A 21 -17.68 10.07 29.11
CA VAL A 21 -18.94 9.61 29.71
C VAL A 21 -18.82 8.27 30.45
N LEU A 22 -17.59 7.81 30.70
CA LEU A 22 -17.29 6.58 31.47
C LEU A 22 -17.97 5.31 30.93
N CYS A 23 -18.23 5.24 29.62
CA CYS A 23 -18.90 4.10 28.97
C CYS A 23 -18.07 2.79 28.88
N SER A 24 -16.85 2.79 29.42
CA SER A 24 -15.88 1.68 29.41
C SER A 24 -15.49 1.08 28.04
N ARG A 25 -15.93 1.64 26.91
CA ARG A 25 -15.65 1.06 25.56
C ARG A 25 -14.16 0.96 25.25
N CYS A 26 -13.38 2.01 25.52
CA CYS A 26 -11.94 2.01 25.29
C CYS A 26 -11.20 1.00 26.19
N VAL A 27 -11.56 0.94 27.48
CA VAL A 27 -11.03 -0.02 28.46
C VAL A 27 -11.29 -1.44 28.01
N ARG A 28 -12.53 -1.74 27.61
CA ARG A 28 -12.90 -3.05 27.08
C ARG A 28 -12.15 -3.39 25.79
N PHE A 29 -12.03 -2.45 24.86
CA PHE A 29 -11.28 -2.66 23.63
C PHE A 29 -9.82 -3.04 23.89
N THR A 30 -9.13 -2.28 24.73
CA THR A 30 -7.72 -2.53 25.03
C THR A 30 -7.53 -3.89 25.73
N ARG A 31 -8.45 -4.26 26.62
CA ARG A 31 -8.40 -5.54 27.34
C ARG A 31 -8.84 -6.75 26.49
N GLU A 32 -9.88 -6.62 25.70
CA GLU A 32 -10.56 -7.75 25.05
C GLU A 32 -10.15 -7.97 23.61
N ILE A 33 -9.71 -6.93 22.88
CA ILE A 33 -9.35 -7.04 21.46
C ILE A 33 -7.85 -6.98 21.27
N VAL A 34 -7.15 -6.10 21.99
CA VAL A 34 -5.69 -5.87 21.80
C VAL A 34 -4.84 -6.64 22.82
N ASP A 35 -5.47 -7.27 23.82
CA ASP A 35 -4.82 -7.94 24.96
C ASP A 35 -3.75 -7.06 25.64
N ASP A 36 -4.04 -5.77 25.72
CA ASP A 36 -3.16 -4.76 26.27
C ASP A 36 -3.91 -3.89 27.27
N ASP A 37 -4.15 -4.42 28.49
CA ASP A 37 -4.98 -3.80 29.53
C ASP A 37 -4.31 -2.56 30.17
N VAL A 38 -4.24 -1.48 29.40
CA VAL A 38 -3.50 -0.25 29.72
C VAL A 38 -4.41 0.89 30.20
N LEU A 39 -5.71 0.85 29.87
CA LEU A 39 -6.67 1.89 30.25
C LEU A 39 -7.55 1.41 31.40
N GLY A 40 -7.82 2.30 32.36
CA GLY A 40 -8.68 1.98 33.50
C GLY A 40 -9.36 3.21 34.09
N PHE A 41 -10.37 2.97 34.93
CA PHE A 41 -10.99 4.02 35.73
C PHE A 41 -10.42 4.00 37.15
N VAL A 42 -10.07 5.18 37.65
CA VAL A 42 -9.68 5.39 39.04
C VAL A 42 -10.64 6.36 39.72
N ASP A 43 -10.51 6.44 41.05
CA ASP A 43 -11.41 7.18 41.94
C ASP A 43 -12.85 6.64 41.99
N ARG A 44 -13.74 7.38 42.67
CA ARG A 44 -15.15 7.01 42.88
C ARG A 44 -16.08 8.20 42.70
N GLY A 45 -17.31 7.92 42.26
CA GLY A 45 -18.38 8.92 42.13
C GLY A 45 -18.05 9.98 41.09
N SER A 46 -18.27 11.26 41.43
CA SER A 46 -18.02 12.39 40.52
C SER A 46 -16.54 12.67 40.23
N HIS A 47 -15.64 11.99 40.95
CA HIS A 47 -14.19 12.08 40.74
C HIS A 47 -13.66 10.98 39.82
N ASN A 48 -14.51 10.08 39.31
CA ASN A 48 -14.09 9.04 38.36
C ASN A 48 -13.39 9.64 37.13
N VAL A 49 -12.15 9.22 36.88
CA VAL A 49 -11.36 9.64 35.72
C VAL A 49 -10.84 8.44 34.96
N LEU A 50 -10.80 8.55 33.62
CA LEU A 50 -10.07 7.60 32.80
C LEU A 50 -8.57 7.89 32.94
N THR A 51 -7.78 6.86 33.25
CA THR A 51 -6.33 6.95 33.33
C THR A 51 -5.67 5.84 32.52
N VAL A 52 -4.38 6.03 32.28
CA VAL A 52 -3.46 5.04 31.74
C VAL A 52 -2.69 4.37 32.88
N HIS A 53 -2.22 3.13 32.68
CA HIS A 53 -1.35 2.43 33.63
C HIS A 53 -0.07 3.25 33.91
N PRO A 54 0.39 3.40 35.18
CA PRO A 54 1.52 4.27 35.53
C PRO A 54 2.80 4.01 34.73
N ASP A 55 3.13 2.73 34.54
CA ASP A 55 4.38 2.32 33.86
C ASP A 55 4.22 2.00 32.37
N LYS A 56 3.02 2.16 31.81
CA LYS A 56 2.73 1.69 30.45
C LYS A 56 1.85 2.67 29.68
N PRO A 57 2.38 3.41 28.69
CA PRO A 57 1.57 4.29 27.86
C PRO A 57 0.70 3.50 26.87
N LEU A 58 -0.38 4.11 26.38
CA LEU A 58 -1.21 3.55 25.31
C LEU A 58 -0.45 3.65 23.97
N ALA A 59 0.43 2.69 23.73
CA ALA A 59 1.37 2.70 22.61
C ALA A 59 1.26 1.48 21.68
N ASN A 60 0.35 0.54 21.93
CA ASN A 60 0.11 -0.61 21.04
C ASN A 60 -0.31 -0.18 19.62
N ASN A 61 -0.09 -1.06 18.65
CA ASN A 61 -0.36 -0.81 17.22
C ASN A 61 -1.86 -0.76 16.86
N TYR A 62 -2.76 -0.67 17.84
CA TYR A 62 -4.22 -0.57 17.62
C TYR A 62 -4.84 0.57 18.43
N SER A 63 -4.01 1.46 19.01
CA SER A 63 -4.45 2.53 19.90
C SER A 63 -5.44 3.50 19.24
N LEU A 64 -5.33 3.75 17.93
CA LEU A 64 -6.22 4.69 17.23
C LEU A 64 -7.64 4.16 17.06
N ASN A 65 -7.88 2.84 17.16
CA ASN A 65 -9.24 2.30 17.19
C ASN A 65 -10.01 2.80 18.43
N THR A 66 -9.31 3.20 19.50
CA THR A 66 -9.95 3.81 20.68
C THR A 66 -10.54 5.19 20.39
N VAL A 67 -10.04 5.89 19.36
CA VAL A 67 -10.62 7.16 18.89
C VAL A 67 -11.95 6.91 18.19
N ASP A 68 -12.01 5.86 17.36
CA ASP A 68 -13.22 5.51 16.60
C ASP A 68 -14.33 4.99 17.51
N ILE A 69 -13.99 4.18 18.52
CA ILE A 69 -14.98 3.62 19.45
C ILE A 69 -15.48 4.63 20.49
N CYS A 70 -14.77 5.75 20.68
CA CYS A 70 -15.10 6.75 21.70
C CYS A 70 -16.31 7.60 21.26
N PRO A 71 -17.45 7.54 21.97
CA PRO A 71 -18.70 8.15 21.50
C PRO A 71 -18.72 9.70 21.60
N VAL A 72 -17.76 10.31 22.28
CA VAL A 72 -17.84 11.71 22.75
C VAL A 72 -16.59 12.54 22.44
N GLY A 73 -15.62 11.97 21.73
CA GLY A 73 -14.36 12.67 21.42
C GLY A 73 -13.51 13.00 22.64
N ALA A 74 -13.58 12.17 23.68
CA ALA A 74 -12.66 12.23 24.83
C ALA A 74 -11.26 11.71 24.45
N LEU A 75 -11.19 10.67 23.62
CA LEU A 75 -9.96 10.18 23.02
C LEU A 75 -9.87 10.72 21.60
N THR A 76 -8.75 11.37 21.27
CA THR A 76 -8.55 12.01 19.96
C THR A 76 -7.17 11.72 19.43
N SER A 77 -7.05 11.56 18.11
CA SER A 77 -5.76 11.34 17.44
C SER A 77 -4.90 12.61 17.51
N ASN A 78 -3.65 12.45 17.96
CA ASN A 78 -2.62 13.50 17.91
C ASN A 78 -2.42 14.00 16.48
N ASP A 79 -2.52 13.11 15.49
CA ASP A 79 -2.33 13.50 14.10
C ASP A 79 -3.53 14.32 13.58
N PHE A 80 -4.77 13.91 13.83
CA PHE A 80 -5.93 14.57 13.19
C PHE A 80 -6.48 15.76 13.99
N ARG A 81 -6.26 15.80 15.30
CA ARG A 81 -6.86 16.79 16.21
C ARG A 81 -6.58 18.22 15.73
N PHE A 82 -7.66 18.99 15.59
CA PHE A 82 -7.66 20.39 15.16
C PHE A 82 -7.14 20.69 13.74
N LYS A 83 -6.81 19.68 12.93
CA LYS A 83 -6.42 19.90 11.52
C LYS A 83 -7.62 20.18 10.60
N MET A 84 -8.75 19.48 10.79
CA MET A 84 -9.94 19.60 9.94
C MET A 84 -11.22 19.17 10.68
N ARG A 85 -12.40 19.49 10.13
CA ARG A 85 -13.69 18.93 10.59
C ARG A 85 -14.19 17.85 9.64
N VAL A 86 -14.83 16.82 10.19
CA VAL A 86 -15.25 15.62 9.44
C VAL A 86 -16.22 15.92 8.30
N TRP A 87 -17.18 16.81 8.49
CA TRP A 87 -18.17 17.19 7.47
C TRP A 87 -17.61 18.03 6.32
N PHE A 88 -16.36 18.47 6.41
CA PHE A 88 -15.70 19.18 5.31
C PHE A 88 -14.90 18.25 4.39
N MET A 89 -14.66 17.00 4.81
CA MET A 89 -13.85 16.07 4.06
C MET A 89 -14.71 15.21 3.14
N ARG A 90 -14.17 14.89 1.97
CA ARG A 90 -14.70 13.84 1.10
C ARG A 90 -14.14 12.50 1.57
N GLU A 91 -14.98 11.50 1.73
CA GLU A 91 -14.56 10.13 2.03
C GLU A 91 -14.55 9.31 0.75
N THR A 92 -13.40 8.70 0.45
CA THR A 92 -13.23 7.80 -0.69
C THR A 92 -12.97 6.39 -0.18
N GLU A 93 -13.85 5.45 -0.50
CA GLU A 93 -13.67 4.05 -0.11
C GLU A 93 -12.53 3.42 -0.89
N SER A 94 -11.56 2.83 -0.20
CA SER A 94 -10.36 2.22 -0.80
C SER A 94 -9.82 1.10 0.10
N VAL A 95 -8.58 0.67 -0.14
CA VAL A 95 -7.87 -0.35 0.63
C VAL A 95 -6.50 0.15 1.11
N CYS A 96 -6.08 -0.35 2.26
CA CYS A 96 -4.79 -0.03 2.85
C CYS A 96 -3.62 -0.70 2.10
N ASN A 97 -2.59 0.08 1.75
CA ASN A 97 -1.35 -0.40 1.10
C ASN A 97 -0.25 -0.82 2.11
N GLY A 98 -0.58 -1.01 3.39
CA GLY A 98 0.42 -1.27 4.45
C GLY A 98 1.02 -2.67 4.42
N CYS A 99 0.19 -3.71 4.27
CA CYS A 99 0.58 -5.11 4.28
C CYS A 99 -0.41 -5.94 3.46
N ALA A 100 -0.14 -7.23 3.31
CA ALA A 100 -0.96 -8.17 2.53
C ALA A 100 -2.40 -8.34 3.06
N ARG A 101 -2.74 -7.87 4.26
CA ARG A 101 -4.13 -7.95 4.79
C ARG A 101 -5.15 -7.22 3.92
N GLY A 102 -4.78 -6.05 3.37
CA GLY A 102 -5.70 -5.25 2.54
C GLY A 102 -6.92 -4.70 3.29
N CYS A 103 -6.76 -4.20 4.52
CA CYS A 103 -7.88 -3.63 5.30
C CYS A 103 -8.68 -2.60 4.49
N ASN A 104 -10.02 -2.68 4.53
CA ASN A 104 -10.90 -1.72 3.89
C ASN A 104 -10.88 -0.40 4.67
N ILE A 105 -10.78 0.73 3.98
CA ILE A 105 -10.68 2.06 4.60
C ILE A 105 -11.46 3.10 3.79
N PRO A 106 -12.11 4.09 4.42
CA PRO A 106 -12.28 5.39 3.80
C PRO A 106 -11.01 6.23 3.96
N ILE A 107 -10.61 6.88 2.87
CA ILE A 107 -9.60 7.94 2.88
C ILE A 107 -10.35 9.27 2.95
N SER A 108 -10.20 10.01 4.04
CA SER A 108 -10.79 11.35 4.19
C SER A 108 -9.82 12.40 3.65
N SER A 109 -10.20 13.07 2.57
CA SER A 109 -9.39 14.11 1.91
C SER A 109 -10.16 15.41 1.69
N ARG A 110 -9.43 16.52 1.60
CA ARG A 110 -9.93 17.84 1.20
C ARG A 110 -8.80 18.63 0.56
N GLU A 111 -9.09 19.40 -0.49
CA GLU A 111 -8.10 20.27 -1.16
C GLU A 111 -6.83 19.49 -1.56
N ASN A 112 -7.04 18.31 -2.14
CA ASN A 112 -6.00 17.39 -2.55
C ASN A 112 -5.06 16.89 -1.44
N LYS A 113 -5.46 17.02 -0.17
CA LYS A 113 -4.69 16.56 1.00
C LYS A 113 -5.47 15.51 1.78
N ILE A 114 -4.78 14.45 2.18
CA ILE A 114 -5.32 13.42 3.07
C ILE A 114 -5.17 13.92 4.51
N TYR A 115 -6.25 13.86 5.29
CA TYR A 115 -6.23 14.28 6.69
C TYR A 115 -6.31 13.12 7.67
N ARG A 116 -6.97 12.02 7.28
CA ARG A 116 -7.07 10.82 8.10
C ARG A 116 -7.45 9.61 7.26
N GLN A 117 -7.20 8.43 7.81
CA GLN A 117 -7.74 7.16 7.35
C GLN A 117 -8.29 6.40 8.54
N THR A 118 -9.48 5.85 8.36
CA THR A 118 -10.20 5.07 9.37
C THR A 118 -10.53 3.69 8.79
N PRO A 119 -10.85 2.68 9.62
CA PRO A 119 -11.34 1.40 9.14
C PRO A 119 -12.72 1.57 8.52
N ARG A 120 -12.98 0.76 7.50
CA ARG A 120 -14.32 0.46 7.00
C ARG A 120 -14.67 -0.96 7.37
N GLU A 121 -15.93 -1.19 7.72
CA GLU A 121 -16.39 -2.51 8.10
C GLU A 121 -16.29 -3.52 6.95
N ASN A 122 -15.54 -4.60 7.15
CA ASN A 122 -15.53 -5.76 6.29
C ASN A 122 -15.24 -7.03 7.08
N ASN A 123 -16.29 -7.80 7.37
CA ASN A 123 -16.24 -9.01 8.21
C ASN A 123 -15.49 -10.18 7.54
N GLU A 124 -15.06 -10.02 6.29
CA GLU A 124 -14.20 -10.98 5.58
C GLU A 124 -12.71 -10.59 5.61
N VAL A 125 -12.36 -9.39 6.12
CA VAL A 125 -10.99 -8.85 6.06
C VAL A 125 -10.53 -8.25 7.37
N ASN A 126 -11.19 -7.21 7.87
CA ASN A 126 -10.70 -6.42 9.00
C ASN A 126 -11.76 -6.15 10.07
N SER A 127 -12.96 -6.73 9.95
CA SER A 127 -14.10 -6.42 10.82
C SER A 127 -14.27 -4.89 10.86
N SER A 128 -14.27 -4.27 12.04
CA SER A 128 -14.31 -2.81 12.22
C SER A 128 -12.96 -2.18 12.56
N TRP A 129 -11.85 -2.92 12.43
CA TRP A 129 -10.56 -2.55 13.02
C TRP A 129 -9.47 -2.29 11.97
N MET A 130 -8.43 -1.58 12.39
CA MET A 130 -7.24 -1.33 11.58
C MET A 130 -6.04 -1.01 12.47
N CYS A 131 -4.85 -1.47 12.09
CA CYS A 131 -3.61 -1.15 12.79
C CYS A 131 -3.18 0.32 12.58
N ASP A 132 -2.54 0.90 13.60
CA ASP A 132 -2.04 2.27 13.62
C ASP A 132 -1.00 2.52 12.53
N SER A 133 -0.16 1.52 12.27
CA SER A 133 0.83 1.56 11.17
C SER A 133 0.16 1.77 9.81
N GLY A 134 -0.98 1.11 9.58
CA GLY A 134 -1.77 1.30 8.37
C GLY A 134 -2.46 2.67 8.34
N ARG A 135 -3.02 3.12 9.47
CA ARG A 135 -3.73 4.42 9.58
C ARG A 135 -2.84 5.62 9.29
N LEU A 136 -1.55 5.52 9.60
CA LEU A 136 -0.57 6.60 9.47
C LEU A 136 0.33 6.48 8.23
N ASN A 137 0.14 5.46 7.39
CA ASN A 137 1.02 5.25 6.23
C ASN A 137 0.88 6.32 5.14
N TYR A 138 -0.21 7.10 5.13
CA TYR A 138 -0.46 8.13 4.13
C TYR A 138 0.53 9.29 4.20
N HIS A 139 1.21 9.48 5.34
CA HIS A 139 2.29 10.47 5.46
C HIS A 139 3.43 10.22 4.46
N LEU A 140 3.56 8.99 3.94
CA LEU A 140 4.46 8.68 2.83
C LEU A 140 4.17 9.55 1.59
N LEU A 141 2.89 9.84 1.34
CA LEU A 141 2.43 10.65 0.22
C LEU A 141 2.65 12.15 0.47
N GLU A 142 2.78 12.57 1.73
CA GLU A 142 3.05 13.95 2.13
C GLU A 142 4.55 14.29 2.21
N SER A 143 5.43 13.32 1.90
CA SER A 143 6.87 13.52 1.97
C SER A 143 7.35 14.64 1.05
N SER A 144 8.34 15.42 1.49
CA SER A 144 9.02 16.39 0.61
C SER A 144 9.89 15.72 -0.46
N ALA A 145 10.16 14.42 -0.33
CA ALA A 145 10.95 13.64 -1.30
C ALA A 145 10.12 13.10 -2.48
N ARG A 146 8.86 13.54 -2.64
CA ARG A 146 7.98 13.13 -3.74
C ARG A 146 8.57 13.56 -5.08
N LEU A 147 8.61 12.61 -6.02
CA LEU A 147 8.98 12.87 -7.40
C LEU A 147 7.79 13.52 -8.10
N THR A 148 8.01 14.57 -8.88
CA THR A 148 6.95 15.34 -9.56
C THR A 148 7.05 15.31 -11.07
N ASP A 149 8.25 15.12 -11.62
CA ASP A 149 8.53 15.23 -13.04
C ASP A 149 9.43 14.08 -13.49
N PRO A 150 9.24 13.56 -14.73
CA PRO A 150 10.15 12.58 -15.27
C PRO A 150 11.53 13.21 -15.44
N MET A 151 12.55 12.42 -15.14
CA MET A 151 13.92 12.90 -15.03
C MET A 151 14.87 12.01 -15.82
N MET A 152 15.83 12.64 -16.50
CA MET A 152 16.88 11.97 -17.25
C MET A 152 18.25 12.32 -16.68
N LYS A 153 19.08 11.30 -16.48
CA LYS A 153 20.44 11.46 -15.98
C LYS A 153 21.35 12.08 -17.06
N ARG A 154 21.97 13.22 -16.74
CA ARG A 154 23.02 13.86 -17.53
C ARG A 154 24.27 14.01 -16.65
N GLY A 155 25.28 13.18 -16.92
CA GLY A 155 26.48 13.11 -16.09
C GLY A 155 26.17 12.63 -14.67
N LYS A 156 26.36 13.51 -13.69
CA LYS A 156 26.11 13.22 -12.26
C LYS A 156 24.77 13.72 -11.74
N SER A 157 24.04 14.51 -12.51
CA SER A 157 22.74 15.10 -12.14
C SER A 157 21.60 14.55 -12.99
N HIS A 158 20.38 14.75 -12.51
CA HIS A 158 19.16 14.51 -13.26
C HIS A 158 18.57 15.84 -13.70
N GLU A 159 18.11 15.90 -14.94
CA GLU A 159 17.37 17.03 -15.50
C GLU A 159 15.94 16.60 -15.78
N THR A 160 14.98 17.49 -15.53
CA THR A 160 13.56 17.25 -15.85
C THR A 160 13.36 17.19 -17.35
N VAL A 161 12.55 16.24 -17.80
CA VAL A 161 12.19 16.03 -19.21
C VAL A 161 10.67 15.97 -19.36
N ASP A 162 10.17 15.95 -20.60
CA ASP A 162 8.76 15.68 -20.85
C ASP A 162 8.47 14.17 -20.88
N TRP A 163 7.20 13.81 -20.70
CA TRP A 163 6.77 12.40 -20.73
C TRP A 163 7.07 11.71 -22.06
N PRO A 164 6.74 12.28 -23.24
CA PRO A 164 7.03 11.63 -24.52
C PRO A 164 8.53 11.31 -24.72
N GLN A 165 9.43 12.21 -24.29
CA GLN A 165 10.87 12.00 -24.32
C GLN A 165 11.30 10.94 -23.34
N ALA A 166 10.76 10.94 -22.12
CA ALA A 166 11.07 9.94 -21.10
C ALA A 166 10.68 8.53 -21.56
N ILE A 167 9.46 8.34 -22.04
CA ILE A 167 8.95 7.05 -22.54
C ILE A 167 9.77 6.58 -23.74
N ARG A 168 10.02 7.47 -24.72
CA ARG A 168 10.85 7.14 -25.89
C ARG A 168 12.24 6.68 -25.47
N ARG A 169 12.86 7.37 -24.52
CA ARG A 169 14.22 7.04 -24.07
C ARG A 169 14.29 5.71 -23.31
N VAL A 170 13.21 5.34 -22.61
CA VAL A 170 13.05 4.02 -21.99
C VAL A 170 12.90 2.96 -23.06
N ALA A 171 11.99 3.13 -24.03
CA ALA A 171 11.80 2.20 -25.14
C ALA A 171 13.11 1.98 -25.92
N GLU A 172 13.77 3.06 -26.36
CA GLU A 172 15.08 3.01 -27.03
C GLU A 172 16.19 2.38 -26.16
N GLY A 173 16.09 2.53 -24.84
CA GLY A 173 17.02 1.93 -23.89
C GLY A 173 16.87 0.41 -23.78
N LEU A 174 15.64 -0.08 -23.87
CA LEU A 174 15.30 -1.49 -23.82
C LEU A 174 15.52 -2.18 -25.17
N LEU A 175 15.08 -1.58 -26.28
CA LEU A 175 15.20 -2.13 -27.65
C LEU A 175 16.64 -2.34 -28.14
N LYS A 176 17.64 -1.82 -27.42
CA LYS A 176 19.07 -2.03 -27.72
C LYS A 176 19.60 -3.41 -27.31
N TYR A 177 18.84 -4.16 -26.54
CA TYR A 177 19.26 -5.41 -25.94
C TYR A 177 18.28 -6.52 -26.27
N GLU A 178 18.77 -7.76 -26.25
CA GLU A 178 17.94 -8.94 -26.44
C GLU A 178 17.14 -9.25 -25.16
N GLY A 179 15.99 -9.93 -25.31
CA GLY A 179 15.10 -10.21 -24.16
C GLY A 179 15.77 -10.92 -22.98
N HIS A 180 16.76 -11.78 -23.22
CA HIS A 180 17.51 -12.46 -22.16
C HIS A 180 18.49 -11.55 -21.40
N GLU A 181 18.82 -10.39 -21.95
CA GLU A 181 19.72 -9.38 -21.38
C GLU A 181 18.98 -8.30 -20.59
N ILE A 182 17.65 -8.32 -20.64
CA ILE A 182 16.77 -7.37 -19.97
C ILE A 182 16.15 -8.06 -18.76
N ALA A 183 16.04 -7.34 -17.64
CA ALA A 183 15.30 -7.78 -16.46
C ALA A 183 14.29 -6.72 -16.01
N ILE A 184 13.21 -7.17 -15.39
CA ILE A 184 12.16 -6.31 -14.81
C ILE A 184 11.96 -6.71 -13.36
N ILE A 185 12.13 -5.74 -12.45
CA ILE A 185 11.80 -5.89 -11.03
C ILE A 185 10.57 -5.04 -10.75
N ALA A 186 9.41 -5.68 -10.65
CA ALA A 186 8.15 -5.03 -10.30
C ALA A 186 7.94 -5.00 -8.77
N SER A 187 6.86 -4.35 -8.33
CA SER A 187 6.48 -4.32 -6.92
C SER A 187 5.14 -5.00 -6.68
N ALA A 188 5.05 -5.77 -5.60
CA ALA A 188 3.77 -6.26 -5.09
C ALA A 188 2.94 -5.16 -4.38
N ARG A 189 3.31 -3.88 -4.53
CA ARG A 189 2.45 -2.70 -4.24
C ARG A 189 1.66 -2.21 -5.45
N MET A 190 1.99 -2.71 -6.64
CA MET A 190 1.31 -2.35 -7.89
C MET A 190 -0.09 -2.97 -7.93
N THR A 191 -0.98 -2.34 -8.68
CA THR A 191 -2.31 -2.89 -8.96
C THR A 191 -2.19 -4.08 -9.91
N ASN A 192 -3.25 -4.87 -10.00
CA ASN A 192 -3.30 -6.01 -10.90
C ASN A 192 -3.20 -5.57 -12.37
N GLU A 193 -3.80 -4.45 -12.72
CA GLU A 193 -3.77 -3.88 -14.07
C GLU A 193 -2.34 -3.46 -14.45
N GLU A 194 -1.62 -2.81 -13.53
CA GLU A 194 -0.21 -2.48 -13.72
C GLU A 194 0.67 -3.72 -13.88
N LEU A 195 0.45 -4.75 -13.04
CA LEU A 195 1.17 -6.02 -13.14
C LEU A 195 0.85 -6.76 -14.45
N TYR A 196 -0.37 -6.63 -14.96
CA TYR A 196 -0.76 -7.20 -16.25
C TYR A 196 -0.02 -6.49 -17.39
N LEU A 197 0.03 -5.16 -17.38
CA LEU A 197 0.81 -4.40 -18.38
C LEU A 197 2.31 -4.68 -18.30
N ILE A 198 2.87 -4.92 -17.11
CA ILE A 198 4.26 -5.42 -16.96
C ILE A 198 4.43 -6.78 -17.63
N ARG A 199 3.46 -7.68 -17.48
CA ARG A 199 3.51 -8.98 -18.15
C ARG A 199 3.46 -8.82 -19.67
N VAL A 200 2.54 -8.02 -20.20
CA VAL A 200 2.46 -7.70 -21.63
C VAL A 200 3.80 -7.14 -22.12
N LEU A 201 4.38 -6.17 -21.40
CA LEU A 201 5.69 -5.60 -21.72
C LEU A 201 6.80 -6.66 -21.75
N SER A 202 6.80 -7.56 -20.77
CA SER A 202 7.80 -8.64 -20.69
C SER A 202 7.69 -9.63 -21.85
N GLU A 203 6.48 -9.93 -22.29
CA GLU A 203 6.20 -10.81 -23.42
C GLU A 203 6.59 -10.13 -24.74
N THR A 204 6.30 -8.84 -24.90
CA THR A 204 6.72 -8.01 -26.05
C THR A 204 8.25 -7.93 -26.18
N ILE A 205 8.95 -7.75 -25.06
CA ILE A 205 10.42 -7.72 -25.03
C ILE A 205 11.03 -9.12 -25.18
N GLY A 206 10.27 -10.17 -24.86
CA GLY A 206 10.76 -11.54 -24.80
C GLY A 206 11.65 -11.84 -23.59
N THR A 207 11.54 -11.06 -22.51
CA THR A 207 12.30 -11.32 -21.27
C THR A 207 11.58 -12.30 -20.36
N LYS A 208 12.34 -13.25 -19.81
CA LYS A 208 11.89 -14.16 -18.74
C LYS A 208 12.38 -13.71 -17.36
N ASN A 209 13.22 -12.68 -17.28
CA ASN A 209 13.84 -12.19 -16.05
C ASN A 209 12.92 -11.17 -15.35
N VAL A 210 11.70 -11.59 -15.07
CA VAL A 210 10.70 -10.80 -14.33
C VAL A 210 10.53 -11.38 -12.94
N ASP A 211 10.55 -10.52 -11.92
CA ASP A 211 10.21 -10.87 -10.54
C ASP A 211 9.75 -9.65 -9.73
N VAL A 212 9.33 -9.88 -8.50
CA VAL A 212 8.99 -8.83 -7.52
C VAL A 212 9.85 -8.94 -6.27
N VAL A 213 10.07 -7.83 -5.58
CA VAL A 213 10.76 -7.82 -4.30
C VAL A 213 9.86 -8.38 -3.21
N LYS A 214 10.37 -9.37 -2.46
CA LYS A 214 9.73 -9.89 -1.27
C LYS A 214 10.06 -8.99 -0.08
N CYS A 215 9.07 -8.58 0.70
CA CYS A 215 9.32 -7.77 1.88
C CYS A 215 8.52 -8.30 3.06
N HIS A 216 9.25 -8.88 3.99
CA HIS A 216 8.74 -9.40 5.25
C HIS A 216 9.00 -8.41 6.37
N GLY A 217 8.04 -8.27 7.27
CA GLY A 217 8.17 -7.56 8.52
C GLY A 217 7.40 -8.27 9.62
N GLU A 218 7.24 -7.62 10.77
CA GLU A 218 6.56 -8.22 11.92
C GLU A 218 5.04 -8.35 11.66
N GLY A 219 4.54 -9.58 11.66
CA GLY A 219 3.12 -9.87 11.77
C GLY A 219 2.63 -9.79 13.21
N ASP A 220 1.32 -9.75 13.41
CA ASP A 220 0.69 -9.92 14.73
C ASP A 220 -0.45 -10.93 14.68
N ASP A 221 -0.92 -11.33 15.86
CA ASP A 221 -2.06 -12.24 16.03
C ASP A 221 -3.42 -11.54 15.83
N TYR A 222 -3.43 -10.44 15.07
CA TYR A 222 -4.60 -9.61 14.79
C TYR A 222 -4.77 -9.38 13.28
N LEU A 223 -4.38 -8.21 12.77
CA LEU A 223 -4.55 -7.78 11.39
C LEU A 223 -3.23 -7.55 10.64
N SER A 224 -2.13 -7.21 11.33
CA SER A 224 -0.86 -6.91 10.70
C SER A 224 -0.27 -8.20 10.13
N HIS A 225 -0.17 -8.27 8.80
CA HIS A 225 0.39 -9.43 8.12
C HIS A 225 1.92 -9.34 8.02
N GLU A 226 2.63 -10.47 8.08
CA GLU A 226 4.11 -10.52 7.94
C GLU A 226 4.57 -9.98 6.57
N ASP A 227 3.91 -10.40 5.49
CA ASP A 227 4.09 -9.82 4.16
C ASP A 227 3.63 -8.36 4.14
N LYS A 228 4.59 -7.45 3.93
CA LYS A 228 4.39 -5.99 3.86
C LYS A 228 4.11 -5.50 2.45
N ARG A 229 3.67 -6.37 1.56
CA ARG A 229 3.21 -6.04 0.22
C ARG A 229 1.73 -6.40 0.05
N PRO A 230 0.85 -5.44 -0.29
CA PRO A 230 -0.60 -5.64 -0.30
C PRO A 230 -1.09 -6.59 -1.40
N ASN A 231 -0.33 -6.77 -2.48
CA ASN A 231 -0.76 -7.47 -3.69
C ASN A 231 0.21 -8.59 -4.13
N THR A 232 0.86 -9.27 -3.18
CA THR A 232 1.77 -10.38 -3.51
C THR A 232 1.06 -11.51 -4.24
N ASN A 233 -0.19 -11.79 -3.89
CA ASN A 233 -0.98 -12.81 -4.56
C ASN A 233 -1.39 -12.39 -5.99
N GLY A 234 -1.70 -11.11 -6.22
CA GLY A 234 -1.88 -10.57 -7.58
C GLY A 234 -0.62 -10.75 -8.42
N ALA A 235 0.55 -10.40 -7.88
CA ALA A 235 1.83 -10.61 -8.56
C ALA A 235 2.10 -12.08 -8.89
N LYS A 236 1.81 -13.02 -7.98
CA LYS A 236 1.93 -14.46 -8.25
C LYS A 236 1.08 -14.91 -9.43
N VAL A 237 -0.21 -14.55 -9.42
CA VAL A 237 -1.19 -15.01 -10.40
C VAL A 237 -0.94 -14.38 -11.76
N ILE A 238 -0.71 -13.07 -11.81
CA ILE A 238 -0.61 -12.30 -13.05
C ILE A 238 0.74 -12.51 -13.72
N LEU A 239 1.85 -12.37 -12.97
CA LEU A 239 3.21 -12.56 -13.50
C LEU A 239 3.62 -14.04 -13.55
N ARG A 240 2.73 -14.97 -13.19
CA ARG A 240 2.95 -16.42 -13.17
C ARG A 240 4.18 -16.83 -12.34
N LEU A 241 4.39 -16.14 -11.20
CA LEU A 241 5.52 -16.37 -10.31
C LEU A 241 5.19 -17.47 -9.30
N ARG A 242 5.89 -18.61 -9.39
CA ARG A 242 5.76 -19.71 -8.41
C ARG A 242 6.20 -19.29 -7.01
N SER A 243 7.31 -18.54 -6.92
CA SER A 243 7.85 -18.03 -5.67
C SER A 243 8.36 -16.59 -5.89
N PRO A 244 7.56 -15.57 -5.52
CA PRO A 244 7.98 -14.18 -5.58
C PRO A 244 9.33 -13.94 -4.91
N GLY A 245 10.22 -13.21 -5.58
CA GLY A 245 11.57 -12.87 -5.13
C GLY A 245 12.64 -13.92 -5.40
N SER A 246 12.28 -15.10 -5.91
CA SER A 246 13.23 -16.21 -6.13
C SER A 246 14.31 -15.93 -7.18
N ARG A 247 14.01 -15.06 -8.15
CA ARG A 247 14.91 -14.70 -9.26
C ARG A 247 15.75 -13.47 -8.97
N ILE A 248 15.51 -12.74 -7.88
CA ILE A 248 16.25 -11.52 -7.53
C ILE A 248 17.77 -11.79 -7.44
N ASN A 249 18.17 -12.90 -6.79
CA ASN A 249 19.58 -13.29 -6.72
C ASN A 249 20.16 -13.67 -8.10
N THR A 250 19.34 -14.29 -8.97
CA THR A 250 19.75 -14.63 -10.34
C THR A 250 19.94 -13.38 -11.18
N ILE A 251 19.04 -12.39 -11.05
CA ILE A 251 19.17 -11.08 -11.71
C ILE A 251 20.45 -10.39 -11.24
N ARG A 252 20.72 -10.39 -9.92
CA ARG A 252 21.96 -9.82 -9.37
C ARG A 252 23.21 -10.44 -9.99
N LYS A 253 23.30 -11.77 -10.03
CA LYS A 253 24.41 -12.52 -10.66
C LYS A 253 24.50 -12.26 -12.17
N GLY A 254 23.35 -12.10 -12.83
CA GLY A 254 23.30 -11.76 -14.26
C GLY A 254 23.87 -10.38 -14.55
N ILE A 255 23.61 -9.39 -13.70
CA ILE A 255 24.21 -8.06 -13.81
C ILE A 255 25.72 -8.14 -13.56
N ASP A 256 26.13 -8.89 -12.54
CA ASP A 256 27.54 -9.04 -12.17
C ASP A 256 28.38 -9.69 -13.27
N SER A 257 27.84 -10.74 -13.89
CA SER A 257 28.46 -11.44 -15.04
C SER A 257 28.33 -10.69 -16.37
N GLY A 258 27.54 -9.62 -16.43
CA GLY A 258 27.27 -8.85 -17.65
C GLY A 258 26.26 -9.50 -18.60
N SER A 259 25.61 -10.60 -18.20
CA SER A 259 24.52 -11.21 -18.98
C SER A 259 23.26 -10.35 -18.98
N ILE A 260 23.02 -9.58 -17.92
CA ILE A 260 21.93 -8.60 -17.84
C ILE A 260 22.52 -7.20 -17.99
N LYS A 261 22.09 -6.49 -19.03
CA LYS A 261 22.61 -5.18 -19.42
C LYS A 261 21.62 -4.07 -19.18
N ALA A 262 20.32 -4.38 -19.18
CA ALA A 262 19.26 -3.42 -18.95
C ALA A 262 18.32 -3.89 -17.83
N LEU A 263 17.92 -2.95 -16.97
CA LEU A 263 17.03 -3.21 -15.85
C LEU A 263 15.92 -2.16 -15.79
N LEU A 264 14.69 -2.62 -15.60
CA LEU A 264 13.52 -1.78 -15.36
C LEU A 264 12.97 -2.08 -13.97
N VAL A 265 12.81 -1.05 -13.13
CA VAL A 265 12.38 -1.21 -11.73
C VAL A 265 11.11 -0.42 -11.46
N TYR A 266 10.10 -1.03 -10.86
CA TYR A 266 8.89 -0.33 -10.43
C TYR A 266 8.69 -0.44 -8.92
N GLY A 267 8.50 0.69 -8.25
CA GLY A 267 8.01 0.77 -6.88
C GLY A 267 8.95 0.27 -5.78
N GLU A 268 10.16 -0.21 -6.11
CA GLU A 268 11.08 -0.82 -5.14
C GLU A 268 12.44 -0.13 -5.09
N ASN A 269 12.96 0.10 -3.88
CA ASN A 269 14.34 0.55 -3.70
C ASN A 269 15.27 -0.68 -3.63
N ILE A 270 15.69 -1.18 -4.79
CA ILE A 270 16.49 -2.41 -4.93
C ILE A 270 17.89 -2.32 -4.30
N VAL A 271 18.40 -1.13 -3.98
CA VAL A 271 19.64 -0.99 -3.20
C VAL A 271 19.53 -1.68 -1.84
N ARG A 272 18.32 -1.71 -1.24
CA ARG A 272 18.07 -2.45 0.01
C ARG A 272 18.06 -3.97 -0.18
N GLU A 273 17.95 -4.44 -1.42
CA GLU A 273 17.92 -5.85 -1.82
C GLU A 273 19.29 -6.37 -2.30
N GLY A 274 20.36 -5.62 -1.99
CA GLY A 274 21.74 -5.97 -2.32
C GLY A 274 22.18 -5.61 -3.73
N PHE A 275 21.51 -4.65 -4.38
CA PHE A 275 21.97 -4.03 -5.63
C PHE A 275 22.74 -2.76 -5.27
N ASP A 276 23.99 -2.91 -4.85
CA ASP A 276 24.85 -1.78 -4.50
C ASP A 276 25.22 -0.91 -5.72
N ASP A 277 25.80 0.26 -5.44
CA ASP A 277 26.19 1.22 -6.48
C ASP A 277 27.21 0.61 -7.47
N GLU A 278 28.07 -0.30 -7.01
CA GLU A 278 29.04 -0.99 -7.86
C GLU A 278 28.32 -1.87 -8.88
N LEU A 279 27.39 -2.72 -8.44
CA LEU A 279 26.62 -3.58 -9.32
C LEU A 279 25.75 -2.77 -10.29
N LEU A 280 25.05 -1.75 -9.79
CA LEU A 280 24.21 -0.90 -10.63
C LEU A 280 25.03 -0.13 -11.68
N SER A 281 26.30 0.18 -11.41
CA SER A 281 27.19 0.81 -12.39
C SER A 281 27.57 -0.09 -13.57
N LYS A 282 27.43 -1.41 -13.44
CA LYS A 282 27.70 -2.38 -14.52
C LYS A 282 26.59 -2.41 -15.57
N LEU A 283 25.37 -2.01 -15.21
CA LEU A 283 24.24 -1.89 -16.13
C LEU A 283 24.53 -0.83 -17.20
N LYS A 284 24.16 -1.16 -18.43
CA LYS A 284 24.22 -0.21 -19.55
C LYS A 284 22.98 0.67 -19.61
N PHE A 285 21.86 0.20 -19.06
CA PHE A 285 20.63 0.97 -18.96
C PHE A 285 19.84 0.59 -17.70
N LEU A 286 19.39 1.59 -16.95
CA LEU A 286 18.52 1.45 -15.80
C LEU A 286 17.41 2.50 -15.89
N ALA A 287 16.16 2.06 -15.90
CA ALA A 287 15.00 2.93 -15.77
C ALA A 287 14.20 2.52 -14.53
N SER A 288 13.62 3.49 -13.83
CA SER A 288 12.87 3.21 -12.61
C SER A 288 11.63 4.08 -12.44
N SER A 289 10.49 3.50 -12.05
CA SER A 289 9.32 4.23 -11.56
C SER A 289 9.27 4.24 -10.03
N HIS A 290 9.11 5.42 -9.44
CA HIS A 290 8.98 5.59 -7.98
C HIS A 290 8.06 6.74 -7.62
N ILE A 291 7.46 6.66 -6.41
CA ILE A 291 6.74 7.78 -5.79
C ILE A 291 7.67 8.76 -5.05
N LEU A 292 8.83 8.27 -4.59
CA LEU A 292 9.78 8.99 -3.76
C LEU A 292 11.20 8.87 -4.31
N ALA A 293 11.96 9.96 -4.20
CA ALA A 293 13.38 9.97 -4.46
C ALA A 293 14.10 8.98 -3.53
N ASN A 294 14.86 8.07 -4.11
CA ASN A 294 15.56 7.01 -3.38
C ASN A 294 16.87 6.63 -4.10
N PRO A 295 17.75 5.83 -3.48
CA PRO A 295 19.02 5.41 -4.09
C PRO A 295 18.89 4.75 -5.47
N THR A 296 17.84 3.95 -5.71
CA THR A 296 17.58 3.35 -7.03
C THR A 296 17.27 4.42 -8.07
N ALA A 297 16.44 5.43 -7.72
CA ALA A 297 16.18 6.57 -8.58
C ALA A 297 17.47 7.33 -8.94
N LYS A 298 18.37 7.53 -7.96
CA LYS A 298 19.67 8.19 -8.16
C LYS A 298 20.60 7.41 -9.12
N ALA A 299 20.56 6.09 -9.07
CA ALA A 299 21.33 5.25 -9.97
C ALA A 299 20.80 5.31 -11.42
N SER A 300 19.48 5.43 -11.58
CA SER A 300 18.76 5.28 -12.84
C SER A 300 19.09 6.32 -13.91
N ASN A 301 19.17 5.88 -15.17
CA ASN A 301 19.29 6.74 -16.34
C ASN A 301 18.00 7.54 -16.59
N ILE A 302 16.84 6.92 -16.34
CA ILE A 302 15.52 7.55 -16.42
C ILE A 302 14.75 7.26 -15.13
N VAL A 303 14.17 8.29 -14.55
CA VAL A 303 13.28 8.18 -13.39
C VAL A 303 11.88 8.65 -13.81
N LEU A 304 10.89 7.79 -13.61
CA LEU A 304 9.49 8.06 -13.90
C LEU A 304 8.75 8.30 -12.58
N PRO A 305 8.08 9.45 -12.38
CA PRO A 305 7.30 9.70 -11.17
C PRO A 305 5.95 8.98 -11.25
N GLY A 306 5.75 8.01 -10.37
CA GLY A 306 4.51 7.23 -10.26
C GLY A 306 3.53 7.79 -9.22
N ALA A 307 2.30 7.27 -9.27
CA ALA A 307 1.25 7.59 -8.31
C ALA A 307 1.27 6.65 -7.09
N GLY A 308 1.05 7.22 -5.90
CA GLY A 308 0.87 6.47 -4.66
C GLY A 308 -0.50 5.80 -4.59
N TYR A 309 -0.69 4.89 -3.63
CA TYR A 309 -1.93 4.09 -3.55
C TYR A 309 -3.22 4.90 -3.41
N ALA A 310 -3.18 6.09 -2.81
CA ALA A 310 -4.34 6.97 -2.68
C ALA A 310 -4.54 7.89 -3.89
N GLU A 311 -3.64 7.84 -4.87
CA GLU A 311 -3.59 8.69 -6.06
C GLU A 311 -3.94 7.94 -7.34
N LYS A 312 -4.17 6.62 -7.23
CA LYS A 312 -4.47 5.74 -8.35
C LYS A 312 -5.66 4.83 -8.11
N ARG A 313 -6.16 4.25 -9.20
CA ARG A 313 -7.27 3.31 -9.20
C ARG A 313 -6.82 1.98 -9.78
N GLY A 314 -7.32 0.88 -9.22
CA GLY A 314 -7.08 -0.45 -9.74
C GLY A 314 -7.60 -1.51 -8.79
N SER A 315 -7.16 -2.74 -8.99
CA SER A 315 -7.54 -3.86 -8.14
C SER A 315 -6.32 -4.55 -7.51
N MET A 316 -6.51 -5.17 -6.36
CA MET A 316 -5.48 -5.91 -5.62
C MET A 316 -6.05 -7.19 -5.01
N ILE A 317 -5.26 -8.26 -4.98
CA ILE A 317 -5.58 -9.52 -4.28
C ILE A 317 -4.80 -9.57 -2.97
N ASN A 318 -5.53 -9.58 -1.86
CA ASN A 318 -4.96 -9.63 -0.51
C ASN A 318 -4.46 -11.06 -0.15
N ALA A 319 -3.94 -11.22 1.07
CA ALA A 319 -3.38 -12.48 1.59
C ALA A 319 -4.39 -13.64 1.59
N THR A 320 -5.66 -13.37 1.88
CA THR A 320 -6.73 -14.38 1.91
C THR A 320 -7.29 -14.72 0.52
N GLY A 321 -6.72 -14.14 -0.54
CA GLY A 321 -7.14 -14.41 -1.92
C GLY A 321 -8.36 -13.62 -2.37
N ARG A 322 -8.69 -12.54 -1.64
CA ARG A 322 -9.81 -11.65 -1.96
C ARG A 322 -9.36 -10.50 -2.85
N LEU A 323 -10.02 -10.33 -3.99
CA LEU A 323 -9.88 -9.21 -4.90
C LEU A 323 -10.64 -8.00 -4.34
N GLN A 324 -9.97 -6.87 -4.20
CA GLN A 324 -10.53 -5.62 -3.68
C GLN A 324 -10.19 -4.44 -4.59
N LEU A 325 -11.02 -3.40 -4.56
CA LEU A 325 -10.81 -2.16 -5.31
C LEU A 325 -9.98 -1.14 -4.52
N LEU A 326 -8.93 -0.66 -5.15
CA LEU A 326 -8.20 0.54 -4.76
C LEU A 326 -8.78 1.73 -5.54
N ASN A 327 -9.25 2.75 -4.84
CA ASN A 327 -9.78 3.96 -5.46
C ASN A 327 -8.93 5.19 -5.13
N LYS A 328 -8.86 6.08 -6.12
CA LYS A 328 -8.16 7.37 -6.09
C LYS A 328 -8.91 8.37 -5.21
N ALA A 329 -8.27 8.85 -4.15
CA ALA A 329 -8.81 9.83 -3.20
C ALA A 329 -8.27 11.25 -3.41
N ILE A 330 -7.06 11.37 -3.95
CA ILE A 330 -6.35 12.61 -4.27
C ILE A 330 -5.65 12.49 -5.64
N GLU A 331 -5.24 13.60 -6.21
CA GLU A 331 -4.43 13.71 -7.43
C GLU A 331 -2.94 13.57 -7.10
N PRO A 332 -2.15 12.89 -7.95
CA PRO A 332 -0.70 12.81 -7.79
C PRO A 332 -0.04 14.20 -7.98
N PRO A 333 1.16 14.44 -7.41
CA PRO A 333 1.79 15.76 -7.42
C PRO A 333 2.49 16.07 -8.73
N GLY A 334 2.45 17.34 -9.14
CA GLY A 334 3.15 17.84 -10.32
C GLY A 334 2.66 17.16 -11.60
N ASN A 335 3.60 16.64 -12.39
CA ASN A 335 3.36 15.89 -13.62
C ASN A 335 3.42 14.37 -13.41
N SER A 336 3.36 13.87 -12.16
CA SER A 336 3.33 12.44 -11.88
C SER A 336 2.09 11.78 -12.49
N LYS A 337 2.23 10.55 -12.98
CA LYS A 337 1.15 9.79 -13.62
C LYS A 337 0.85 8.49 -12.89
N ASP A 338 -0.31 7.92 -13.18
CA ASP A 338 -0.62 6.57 -12.76
C ASP A 338 0.31 5.57 -13.47
N ASP A 339 0.76 4.52 -12.78
CA ASP A 339 1.77 3.62 -13.35
C ASP A 339 1.21 2.85 -14.56
N TRP A 340 -0.10 2.57 -14.59
CA TRP A 340 -0.73 1.90 -15.74
C TRP A 340 -0.73 2.78 -17.00
N GLU A 341 -0.93 4.10 -16.88
CA GLU A 341 -0.87 5.02 -18.02
C GLU A 341 0.54 5.05 -18.62
N VAL A 342 1.55 5.07 -17.74
CA VAL A 342 2.96 5.05 -18.11
C VAL A 342 3.34 3.73 -18.79
N LEU A 343 2.83 2.61 -18.27
CA LEU A 343 3.06 1.28 -18.83
C LEU A 343 2.35 1.08 -20.17
N GLU A 344 1.14 1.61 -20.32
CA GLU A 344 0.42 1.60 -21.59
C GLU A 344 1.16 2.41 -22.66
N ASP A 345 1.59 3.62 -22.33
CA ASP A 345 2.41 4.47 -23.20
C ASP A 345 3.71 3.76 -23.59
N LEU A 346 4.34 3.03 -22.66
CA LEU A 346 5.54 2.26 -22.93
C LEU A 346 5.27 1.03 -23.81
N ASN A 347 4.21 0.27 -23.54
CA ASN A 347 3.81 -0.88 -24.37
C ASN A 347 3.55 -0.46 -25.81
N ARG A 348 2.79 0.62 -26.02
CA ARG A 348 2.57 1.23 -27.33
C ARG A 348 3.85 1.65 -28.03
N ALA A 349 4.80 2.23 -27.29
CA ALA A 349 6.10 2.60 -27.86
C ALA A 349 6.94 1.37 -28.28
N MET A 350 6.67 0.19 -27.71
CA MET A 350 7.41 -1.05 -27.98
C MET A 350 6.75 -1.91 -29.08
N ASP A 351 5.42 -1.99 -29.14
CA ASP A 351 4.72 -2.84 -30.11
C ASP A 351 4.14 -2.08 -31.32
N GLY A 352 4.12 -0.75 -31.26
CA GLY A 352 3.63 0.12 -32.33
C GLY A 352 2.10 0.10 -32.52
N LYS A 353 1.34 -0.50 -31.60
CA LYS A 353 -0.13 -0.52 -31.67
C LYS A 353 -0.70 0.76 -31.07
N ASP A 354 -1.60 1.41 -31.79
CA ASP A 354 -2.28 2.61 -31.30
C ASP A 354 -3.65 2.25 -30.71
N SER A 355 -3.62 1.47 -29.62
CA SER A 355 -4.81 1.20 -28.80
C SER A 355 -4.87 2.18 -27.64
N VAL A 356 -6.02 2.80 -27.44
CA VAL A 356 -6.30 3.65 -26.28
C VAL A 356 -7.21 2.86 -25.36
N HIS A 357 -6.66 2.39 -24.25
CA HIS A 357 -7.40 1.68 -23.23
C HIS A 357 -7.69 2.60 -22.04
N ASP A 358 -8.89 2.49 -21.47
CA ASP A 358 -9.11 2.90 -20.10
C ASP A 358 -8.78 1.76 -19.12
N LEU A 359 -8.85 2.04 -17.82
CA LEU A 359 -8.56 1.03 -16.79
C LEU A 359 -9.54 -0.16 -16.83
N ALA A 360 -10.79 0.04 -17.25
CA ALA A 360 -11.78 -1.02 -17.35
C ALA A 360 -11.54 -1.92 -18.56
N ASP A 361 -11.03 -1.36 -19.66
CA ASP A 361 -10.58 -2.12 -20.82
C ASP A 361 -9.40 -3.03 -20.45
N ILE A 362 -8.38 -2.49 -19.77
CA ILE A 362 -7.23 -3.27 -19.27
C ILE A 362 -7.68 -4.39 -18.34
N PHE A 363 -8.61 -4.09 -17.42
CA PHE A 363 -9.17 -5.11 -16.54
C PHE A 363 -9.90 -6.21 -17.32
N SER A 364 -10.65 -5.86 -18.36
CA SER A 364 -11.42 -6.81 -19.17
C SER A 364 -10.50 -7.72 -20.00
N GLU A 365 -9.40 -7.17 -20.52
CA GLU A 365 -8.36 -7.95 -21.20
C GLU A 365 -7.69 -8.91 -20.21
N MET A 366 -7.25 -8.41 -19.06
CA MET A 366 -6.68 -9.21 -17.98
C MET A 366 -7.64 -10.32 -17.52
N ALA A 367 -8.93 -10.02 -17.38
CA ALA A 367 -9.96 -10.98 -16.99
C ALA A 367 -10.18 -12.10 -18.02
N SER A 368 -9.87 -11.82 -19.29
CA SER A 368 -9.94 -12.79 -20.37
C SER A 368 -8.71 -13.72 -20.40
N ASP A 369 -7.53 -13.20 -20.08
CA ASP A 369 -6.26 -13.97 -20.08
C ASP A 369 -5.98 -14.71 -18.75
N VAL A 370 -6.37 -14.14 -17.62
CA VAL A 370 -6.02 -14.66 -16.29
C VAL A 370 -7.23 -15.39 -15.66
N PRO A 371 -7.18 -16.73 -15.48
CA PRO A 371 -8.34 -17.52 -15.04
C PRO A 371 -8.98 -17.07 -13.72
N ALA A 372 -8.19 -16.54 -12.78
CA ALA A 372 -8.68 -16.05 -11.48
C ALA A 372 -9.65 -14.86 -11.60
N PHE A 373 -9.61 -14.13 -12.71
CA PHE A 373 -10.44 -12.95 -12.96
C PHE A 373 -11.61 -13.23 -13.93
N LYS A 374 -11.75 -14.48 -14.39
CA LYS A 374 -12.71 -14.84 -15.43
C LYS A 374 -14.15 -14.47 -15.05
N GLY A 375 -14.80 -13.71 -15.92
CA GLY A 375 -16.20 -13.29 -15.73
C GLY A 375 -16.40 -12.16 -14.72
N LEU A 376 -15.33 -11.56 -14.22
CA LEU A 376 -15.40 -10.37 -13.37
C LEU A 376 -15.29 -9.09 -14.19
N SER A 377 -15.80 -8.01 -13.62
CA SER A 377 -15.58 -6.63 -14.05
C SER A 377 -15.21 -5.79 -12.83
N LEU A 378 -14.64 -4.59 -13.04
CA LEU A 378 -14.35 -3.67 -11.94
C LEU A 378 -15.59 -3.36 -11.08
N SER A 379 -16.77 -3.26 -11.71
CA SER A 379 -18.03 -3.03 -10.98
C SER A 379 -18.49 -4.26 -10.18
N ALA A 380 -18.21 -5.47 -10.66
CA ALA A 380 -18.61 -6.73 -10.01
C ALA A 380 -17.82 -7.03 -8.72
N ILE A 381 -16.65 -6.42 -8.52
CA ILE A 381 -15.83 -6.60 -7.30
C ILE A 381 -16.56 -6.08 -6.06
N GLY A 382 -17.33 -4.99 -6.21
CA GLY A 382 -18.09 -4.36 -5.12
C GLY A 382 -17.23 -3.77 -4.00
N GLY A 383 -17.89 -3.16 -3.01
CA GLY A 383 -17.19 -2.46 -1.91
C GLY A 383 -16.44 -3.38 -0.95
N LYS A 384 -16.91 -4.62 -0.76
CA LYS A 384 -16.28 -5.61 0.14
C LYS A 384 -15.28 -6.53 -0.55
N GLY A 385 -15.11 -6.41 -1.86
CA GLY A 385 -14.31 -7.33 -2.66
C GLY A 385 -14.96 -8.70 -2.86
N VAL A 386 -14.33 -9.56 -3.66
CA VAL A 386 -14.77 -10.92 -3.98
C VAL A 386 -13.63 -11.92 -3.85
N PRO A 387 -13.84 -13.15 -3.35
CA PRO A 387 -12.80 -14.18 -3.35
C PRO A 387 -12.50 -14.62 -4.78
N VAL A 388 -11.22 -14.72 -5.14
CA VAL A 388 -10.78 -15.10 -6.50
C VAL A 388 -9.77 -16.23 -6.53
N ILE A 389 -9.07 -16.46 -5.42
CA ILE A 389 -8.14 -17.58 -5.26
C ILE A 389 -8.23 -18.14 -3.85
N GLU A 390 -7.90 -19.42 -3.69
CA GLU A 390 -7.74 -20.05 -2.38
C GLU A 390 -6.26 -20.02 -1.97
N THR A 391 -5.97 -19.50 -0.78
CA THR A 391 -4.58 -19.39 -0.27
C THR A 391 -4.33 -20.21 0.99
N GLY A 392 -5.40 -20.65 1.68
CA GLY A 392 -5.30 -21.27 3.00
C GLY A 392 -4.99 -20.29 4.14
N GLU A 393 -4.81 -19.00 3.82
CA GLU A 393 -4.56 -17.95 4.80
C GLU A 393 -5.84 -17.57 5.54
N THR A 394 -5.73 -17.32 6.85
CA THR A 394 -6.84 -16.88 7.69
C THR A 394 -6.56 -15.52 8.32
N VAL A 395 -7.56 -14.97 9.01
CA VAL A 395 -7.43 -13.70 9.73
C VAL A 395 -7.52 -14.01 11.23
N PRO A 396 -6.41 -13.99 11.97
CA PRO A 396 -6.40 -14.34 13.40
C PRO A 396 -7.44 -13.58 14.21
N LEU A 397 -7.60 -12.28 13.94
CA LEU A 397 -8.64 -11.47 14.59
C LEU A 397 -10.07 -11.99 14.32
N LEU A 398 -10.38 -12.36 13.08
CA LEU A 398 -11.73 -12.83 12.72
C LEU A 398 -11.98 -14.24 13.27
N GLU A 399 -10.97 -15.11 13.29
CA GLU A 399 -11.08 -16.44 13.91
C GLU A 399 -11.38 -16.32 15.41
N ARG A 400 -10.69 -15.40 16.07
CA ARG A 400 -10.92 -15.07 17.49
C ARG A 400 -12.32 -14.50 17.71
N GLU A 401 -12.76 -13.55 16.89
CA GLU A 401 -14.13 -13.01 16.97
C GLU A 401 -15.17 -14.13 16.78
N ALA A 402 -15.00 -14.97 15.75
CA ALA A 402 -15.88 -16.10 15.49
C ALA A 402 -15.91 -17.12 16.65
N GLN A 403 -14.76 -17.39 17.28
CA GLN A 403 -14.69 -18.23 18.48
C GLN A 403 -15.46 -17.62 19.65
N ARG A 404 -15.27 -16.33 19.92
CA ARG A 404 -15.96 -15.64 21.01
C ARG A 404 -17.47 -15.57 20.79
N VAL A 405 -17.93 -15.46 19.54
CA VAL A 405 -19.36 -15.57 19.21
C VAL A 405 -19.88 -16.97 19.52
N ARG A 406 -19.15 -18.04 19.12
CA ARG A 406 -19.53 -19.43 19.43
C ARG A 406 -19.60 -19.70 20.95
N GLU A 407 -18.72 -19.07 21.71
CA GLU A 407 -18.69 -19.16 23.18
C GLU A 407 -19.73 -18.25 23.88
N GLY A 408 -20.47 -17.43 23.13
CA GLY A 408 -21.46 -16.50 23.68
C GLY A 408 -20.85 -15.31 24.44
N LEU A 409 -19.56 -15.03 24.25
CA LEU A 409 -18.84 -13.94 24.91
C LEU A 409 -19.12 -12.57 24.28
N ILE A 410 -19.45 -12.54 22.98
CA ILE A 410 -19.82 -11.34 22.23
C ILE A 410 -21.02 -11.62 21.34
N VAL A 411 -21.76 -10.56 21.00
CA VAL A 411 -22.75 -10.57 19.91
C VAL A 411 -22.01 -10.39 18.59
N GLY A 412 -22.28 -11.29 17.63
CA GLY A 412 -21.67 -11.31 16.30
C GLY A 412 -22.18 -10.19 15.39
#